data_AF-A0A0C9WTI4-F1
#
_entry.id   AF-A0A0C9WTI4-F1
#
_cell.length_a   1.000
_cell.length_b   1.000
_cell.length_c   1.000
_cell.angle_alpha   90.00
_cell.angle_beta   90.00
_cell.angle_gamma   90.00
#
_symmetry.space_group_name_H-M   'P 1'
#
loop_
_entity.id
_entity.type
_entity.pdbx_description
1 polymer ?
#
loop_
_entity_poly.entity_id
_entity_poly.type
_entity_poly.pdbx_seq_one_letter_code
_entity_poly.pdbx_strand_id
1 'polypeptide(L)'
;MNGEGETFETGDFKWQARMMDALITALEQSLIDFTENFSWFCRGCSLPPSLLYYKWDAPSLNNSGRILPSIFRPYAAKTAGIPIHFQYEMNTGTFTYAWVNSPPNPASQTHLKGEKSVFKPPRMGHPAFMFLETEIFLPSQLAHGRRVIVKGLDRGDKHQYDENPQTLFI
;
A
#
# COMPACT_ATOMS: atom_id res chain seq x y z
N MET A 1 15.42 -16.90 18.14
CA MET A 1 15.58 -15.49 18.55
C MET A 1 17.08 -15.27 18.67
N ASN A 2 17.62 -14.34 17.90
CA ASN A 2 19.02 -13.92 18.03
C ASN A 2 19.21 -13.32 19.43
N GLY A 3 20.40 -13.47 20.01
CA GLY A 3 20.67 -13.05 21.39
C GLY A 3 20.47 -11.55 21.61
N GLU A 4 20.33 -11.12 22.86
CA GLU A 4 20.18 -9.69 23.21
C GLU A 4 21.27 -8.84 22.54
N GLY A 5 20.87 -7.91 21.65
CA GLY A 5 21.78 -6.96 20.98
C GLY A 5 22.38 -7.41 19.65
N GLU A 6 22.33 -8.69 19.30
CA GLU A 6 23.03 -9.27 18.13
C GLU A 6 22.59 -8.63 16.79
N THR A 7 21.32 -8.23 16.66
CA THR A 7 20.81 -7.53 15.46
C THR A 7 21.37 -6.12 15.28
N PHE A 8 21.80 -5.44 16.34
CA PHE A 8 22.45 -4.12 16.22
C PHE A 8 23.92 -4.21 15.84
N GLU A 9 24.57 -5.31 16.22
CA GLU A 9 25.97 -5.59 15.85
C GLU A 9 26.07 -6.12 14.42
N THR A 10 25.19 -7.05 14.04
CA THR A 10 25.17 -7.68 12.71
C THR A 10 24.47 -6.82 11.65
N GLY A 11 23.58 -5.91 12.05
CA GLY A 11 22.73 -5.15 11.14
C GLY A 11 21.63 -5.99 10.47
N ASP A 12 21.42 -7.25 10.89
CA ASP A 12 20.37 -8.10 10.36
C ASP A 12 19.04 -7.82 11.08
N PHE A 13 18.15 -7.08 10.42
CA PHE A 13 16.81 -6.75 10.92
C PHE A 13 15.71 -7.65 10.35
N LYS A 14 16.07 -8.80 9.77
CA LYS A 14 15.11 -9.68 9.06
C LYS A 14 13.92 -10.09 9.91
N TRP A 15 14.12 -10.42 11.18
CA TRP A 15 13.02 -10.83 12.06
C TRP A 15 12.12 -9.66 12.46
N GLN A 16 12.70 -8.48 12.68
CA GLN A 16 11.96 -7.24 12.91
C GLN A 16 11.15 -6.85 11.68
N ALA A 17 11.73 -6.95 10.49
CA ALA A 17 11.03 -6.70 9.24
C ALA A 17 9.84 -7.66 9.04
N ARG A 18 10.00 -8.95 9.38
CA ARG A 18 8.91 -9.95 9.33
C ARG A 18 7.82 -9.70 10.37
N MET A 19 8.20 -9.29 11.58
CA MET A 19 7.24 -8.95 12.62
C MET A 19 6.41 -7.72 12.23
N MET A 20 7.07 -6.69 11.69
CA MET A 20 6.40 -5.49 11.17
C MET A 20 5.51 -5.79 9.98
N ASP A 21 5.97 -6.66 9.06
CA ASP A 21 5.16 -7.14 7.95
C ASP A 21 3.87 -7.81 8.42
N ALA A 22 3.97 -8.76 9.36
CA ALA A 22 2.80 -9.42 9.93
C ALA A 22 1.83 -8.45 10.62
N LEU A 23 2.36 -7.47 11.37
CA LEU A 23 1.55 -6.44 12.05
C LEU A 23 0.80 -5.57 11.03
N ILE A 24 1.52 -5.02 10.06
CA ILE A 24 0.95 -4.13 9.06
C ILE A 24 -0.07 -4.87 8.20
N THR A 25 0.22 -6.10 7.78
CA THR A 25 -0.74 -6.93 7.04
C THR A 25 -2.04 -7.16 7.80
N ALA A 26 -1.98 -7.35 9.12
CA ALA A 26 -3.20 -7.49 9.93
C ALA A 26 -4.03 -6.20 10.00
N LEU A 27 -3.37 -5.04 10.08
CA LEU A 27 -4.02 -3.73 10.06
C LEU A 27 -4.63 -3.42 8.69
N GLU A 28 -3.89 -3.71 7.62
CA GLU A 28 -4.31 -3.57 6.23
C GLU A 28 -5.55 -4.42 5.90
N GLN A 29 -5.56 -5.69 6.32
CA GLN A 29 -6.72 -6.58 6.15
C GLN A 29 -7.96 -6.08 6.91
N SER A 30 -7.74 -5.30 7.97
CA SER A 30 -8.81 -4.67 8.74
C SER A 30 -9.25 -3.31 8.17
N LEU A 31 -8.59 -2.83 7.10
CA LEU A 31 -8.79 -1.51 6.49
C LEU A 31 -8.63 -0.36 7.50
N ILE A 32 -7.68 -0.50 8.42
CA ILE A 32 -7.38 0.48 9.46
C ILE A 32 -6.08 1.21 9.12
N ASP A 33 -6.14 2.53 9.09
CA ASP A 33 -4.96 3.38 9.01
C ASP A 33 -4.21 3.37 10.34
N PHE A 34 -2.88 3.45 10.27
CA PHE A 34 -2.01 3.47 11.43
C PHE A 34 -0.98 4.58 11.32
N THR A 35 -0.48 5.01 12.47
CA THR A 35 0.64 5.93 12.56
C THR A 35 1.60 5.40 13.62
N GLU A 36 2.86 5.27 13.25
CA GLU A 36 3.92 4.90 14.17
C GLU A 36 5.01 5.95 14.18
N ASN A 37 5.59 6.18 15.36
CA ASN A 37 6.70 7.12 15.54
C ASN A 37 7.96 6.34 15.88
N PHE A 38 8.71 5.95 14.85
CA PHE A 38 9.98 5.23 15.00
C PHE A 38 11.07 5.79 14.08
N SER A 39 12.31 5.77 14.59
CA SER A 39 13.50 6.00 13.76
C SER A 39 13.94 4.69 13.12
N TRP A 40 13.74 4.60 11.82
CA TRP A 40 14.11 3.45 10.99
C TRP A 40 15.55 3.55 10.44
N PHE A 41 16.28 4.60 10.80
CA PHE A 41 17.60 4.90 10.24
C PHE A 41 18.72 4.08 10.90
N CYS A 42 19.56 3.49 10.06
CA CYS A 42 20.80 2.82 10.47
C CYS A 42 22.02 3.63 10.00
N ARG A 43 22.78 4.21 10.94
CA ARG A 43 24.06 4.89 10.60
C ARG A 43 25.06 3.96 9.91
N GLY A 44 25.21 2.73 10.40
CA GLY A 44 26.14 1.73 9.83
C GLY A 44 25.71 1.18 8.47
N CYS A 45 24.46 1.39 8.08
CA CYS A 45 23.88 0.95 6.82
C CYS A 45 23.69 2.11 5.83
N SER A 46 24.11 3.32 6.20
CA SER A 46 24.01 4.49 5.33
C SER A 46 25.07 4.42 4.24
N LEU A 47 24.68 4.80 3.03
CA LEU A 47 25.64 5.07 1.98
C LEU A 47 26.50 6.30 2.34
N PRO A 48 27.74 6.38 1.83
CA PRO A 48 28.55 7.59 1.96
C PRO A 48 27.83 8.78 1.31
N PRO A 49 28.04 10.02 1.79
CA PRO A 49 27.33 11.21 1.31
C PRO A 49 27.38 11.41 -0.21
N SER A 50 28.45 10.96 -0.87
CA SER A 50 28.63 11.03 -2.33
C SER A 50 27.68 10.14 -3.12
N LEU A 51 27.08 9.12 -2.51
CA LEU A 51 26.13 8.18 -3.13
C LEU A 51 24.68 8.40 -2.67
N LEU A 52 24.45 9.37 -1.78
CA LEU A 52 23.11 9.77 -1.35
C LEU A 52 22.53 10.74 -2.38
N TYR A 53 21.58 10.25 -3.17
CA TYR A 53 20.81 11.07 -4.10
C TYR A 53 19.45 11.38 -3.45
N TYR A 54 19.09 12.67 -3.41
CA TYR A 54 17.87 13.15 -2.75
C TYR A 54 16.66 13.24 -3.70
N LYS A 55 16.73 12.61 -4.88
CA LYS A 55 15.58 12.53 -5.78
C LYS A 55 14.63 11.43 -5.31
N TRP A 56 13.32 11.66 -5.46
CA TRP A 56 12.27 10.75 -5.02
C TRP A 56 12.33 9.37 -5.70
N ASP A 57 12.81 9.32 -6.94
CA ASP A 57 13.00 8.11 -7.74
C ASP A 57 14.39 7.48 -7.57
N ALA A 58 15.26 8.08 -6.76
CA ALA A 58 16.63 7.58 -6.63
C ALA A 58 16.65 6.23 -5.88
N PRO A 59 17.27 5.18 -6.47
CA PRO A 59 17.38 3.88 -5.81
C PRO A 59 18.11 3.93 -4.47
N SER A 60 19.00 4.92 -4.27
CA SER A 60 19.81 5.05 -3.06
C SER A 60 19.12 5.76 -1.89
N LEU A 61 17.97 6.41 -2.12
CA LEU A 61 17.25 7.20 -1.11
C LEU A 61 16.89 6.35 0.12
N ASN A 62 16.54 5.10 -0.12
CA ASN A 62 15.97 4.16 0.86
C ASN A 62 17.01 3.22 1.49
N ASN A 63 18.29 3.27 1.08
CA ASN A 63 19.31 2.28 1.46
C ASN A 63 19.70 2.30 2.96
N SER A 64 19.32 3.34 3.71
CA SER A 64 19.64 3.46 5.14
C SER A 64 18.56 2.93 6.08
N GLY A 65 17.45 2.41 5.54
CA GLY A 65 16.31 1.97 6.34
C GLY A 65 16.34 0.51 6.77
N ARG A 66 16.21 0.26 8.08
CA ARG A 66 16.33 -1.07 8.71
C ARG A 66 15.18 -2.02 8.36
N ILE A 67 13.97 -1.50 8.28
CA ILE A 67 12.73 -2.25 8.07
C ILE A 67 11.87 -1.62 6.97
N LEU A 68 12.49 -0.76 6.17
CA LEU A 68 11.80 0.04 5.16
C LEU A 68 11.02 -0.80 4.15
N PRO A 69 11.51 -1.99 3.68
CA PRO A 69 10.71 -2.86 2.82
C PRO A 69 9.37 -3.28 3.43
N SER A 70 9.28 -3.36 4.76
CA SER A 70 8.05 -3.70 5.46
C SER A 70 7.10 -2.52 5.64
N ILE A 71 7.56 -1.28 5.48
CA ILE A 71 6.74 -0.07 5.68
C ILE A 71 6.36 0.55 4.34
N PHE A 72 7.30 0.58 3.39
CA PHE A 72 7.13 1.16 2.06
C PHE A 72 6.30 0.20 1.18
N ARG A 73 4.99 0.22 1.42
CA ARG A 73 4.00 -0.63 0.73
C ARG A 73 3.15 0.22 -0.21
N PRO A 74 2.58 -0.39 -1.27
CA PRO A 74 1.53 0.25 -2.03
C PRO A 74 0.30 0.49 -1.16
N TYR A 75 -0.35 1.64 -1.29
CA TYR A 75 -1.62 1.91 -0.62
C TYR A 75 -2.50 2.83 -1.45
N ALA A 76 -3.82 2.70 -1.31
CA ALA A 76 -4.78 3.58 -1.97
C ALA A 76 -4.82 4.93 -1.24
N ALA A 77 -4.19 5.96 -1.81
CA ALA A 77 -4.21 7.32 -1.28
C ALA A 77 -5.59 7.96 -1.48
N LYS A 78 -6.28 7.60 -2.56
CA LYS A 78 -7.64 8.02 -2.86
C LYS A 78 -8.40 6.90 -3.54
N THR A 79 -9.64 6.66 -3.11
CA THR A 79 -10.49 5.61 -3.66
C THR A 79 -11.78 6.21 -4.21
N ALA A 80 -12.10 5.90 -5.47
CA ALA A 80 -13.35 6.31 -6.12
C ALA A 80 -14.55 5.42 -5.70
N GLY A 81 -14.65 5.05 -4.43
CA GLY A 81 -15.65 4.12 -3.93
C GLY A 81 -15.42 3.69 -2.48
N ILE A 82 -16.09 2.62 -2.06
CA ILE A 82 -15.94 2.03 -0.72
C ILE A 82 -14.91 0.90 -0.78
N PRO A 83 -13.77 0.99 -0.06
CA PRO A 83 -12.82 -0.10 0.06
C PRO A 83 -13.49 -1.33 0.68
N ILE A 84 -13.27 -2.52 0.10
CA ILE A 84 -13.80 -3.79 0.63
C ILE A 84 -12.71 -4.83 0.87
N HIS A 85 -11.56 -4.68 0.22
CA HIS A 85 -10.46 -5.62 0.38
C HIS A 85 -9.13 -4.94 0.08
N PHE A 86 -8.14 -5.26 0.89
CA PHE A 86 -6.77 -4.85 0.73
C PHE A 86 -5.88 -6.05 1.09
N GLN A 87 -4.91 -6.34 0.22
CA GLN A 87 -3.89 -7.33 0.48
C GLN A 87 -2.59 -6.94 -0.22
N TYR A 88 -1.48 -7.03 0.51
CA TYR A 88 -0.14 -6.86 -0.04
C TYR A 88 0.77 -8.00 0.41
N GLU A 89 1.52 -8.58 -0.54
CA GLU A 89 2.52 -9.62 -0.29
C GLU A 89 3.92 -9.06 -0.58
N MET A 90 4.71 -8.86 0.48
CA MET A 90 6.00 -8.18 0.42
C MET A 90 7.04 -8.92 -0.43
N ASN A 91 7.05 -10.26 -0.44
CA ASN A 91 8.09 -11.02 -1.15
C ASN A 91 7.93 -10.96 -2.67
N THR A 92 6.69 -10.88 -3.14
CA THR A 92 6.38 -10.84 -4.58
C THR A 92 6.10 -9.43 -5.08
N GLY A 93 5.79 -8.49 -4.18
CA GLY A 93 5.29 -7.17 -4.52
C GLY A 93 3.87 -7.20 -5.08
N THR A 94 3.12 -8.29 -4.87
CA THR A 94 1.75 -8.41 -5.34
C THR A 94 0.82 -7.60 -4.46
N PHE A 95 0.08 -6.69 -5.08
CA PHE A 95 -0.91 -5.84 -4.42
C PHE A 95 -2.29 -6.11 -5.00
N THR A 96 -3.25 -6.43 -4.14
CA THR A 96 -4.66 -6.65 -4.50
C THR A 96 -5.52 -5.68 -3.71
N TYR A 97 -6.32 -4.92 -4.44
CA TYR A 97 -7.20 -3.92 -3.87
C TYR A 97 -8.55 -3.98 -4.56
N ALA A 98 -9.63 -3.99 -3.78
CA ALA A 98 -10.97 -3.98 -4.31
C ALA A 98 -11.82 -2.95 -3.58
N TRP A 99 -12.62 -2.25 -4.36
CA TRP A 99 -13.59 -1.27 -3.88
C TRP A 99 -14.90 -1.42 -4.65
N VAL A 100 -15.97 -0.85 -4.10
CA VAL A 100 -17.29 -0.84 -4.73
C VAL A 100 -17.75 0.57 -5.00
N ASN A 101 -18.22 0.81 -6.21
CA ASN A 101 -18.81 2.08 -6.60
C ASN A 101 -20.25 2.18 -6.09
N SER A 102 -20.70 3.40 -5.82
CA SER A 102 -22.11 3.67 -5.56
C SER A 102 -22.94 3.35 -6.80
N PRO A 103 -24.10 2.71 -6.66
CA PRO A 103 -25.01 2.59 -7.80
C PRO A 103 -25.47 3.99 -8.25
N PRO A 104 -25.53 4.26 -9.56
CA PRO A 104 -25.92 5.57 -10.09
C PRO A 104 -27.38 5.94 -9.83
N ASN A 105 -28.21 4.98 -9.40
CA ASN A 105 -29.62 5.22 -9.11
C ASN A 105 -29.99 4.70 -7.69
N PRO A 106 -30.25 5.59 -6.72
CA PRO A 106 -30.65 5.18 -5.37
C PRO A 106 -32.03 4.47 -5.34
N ALA A 107 -32.81 4.55 -6.42
CA ALA A 107 -34.15 3.95 -6.51
C ALA A 107 -34.17 2.48 -7.01
N SER A 108 -33.06 1.95 -7.54
CA SER A 108 -33.05 0.64 -8.22
C SER A 108 -32.64 -0.55 -7.33
N GLN A 109 -32.46 -0.37 -6.03
CA GLN A 109 -32.04 -1.46 -5.15
C GLN A 109 -33.12 -1.78 -4.13
N THR A 110 -33.79 -2.90 -4.36
CA THR A 110 -34.72 -3.57 -3.46
C THR A 110 -34.09 -3.74 -2.08
N HIS A 111 -34.87 -3.49 -1.03
CA HIS A 111 -34.60 -3.85 0.37
C HIS A 111 -34.34 -5.37 0.51
N LEU A 112 -33.21 -5.86 0.03
CA LEU A 112 -32.77 -7.20 0.35
C LEU A 112 -32.25 -7.13 1.79
N LYS A 113 -32.96 -7.81 2.70
CA LYS A 113 -32.48 -8.22 4.03
C LYS A 113 -31.25 -9.13 3.86
N GLY A 114 -30.18 -8.61 3.29
CA GLY A 114 -28.89 -9.30 3.20
C GLY A 114 -28.18 -9.20 4.53
N GLU A 115 -27.57 -10.29 4.96
CA GLU A 115 -26.67 -10.30 6.11
C GLU A 115 -25.64 -9.18 5.97
N LYS A 116 -25.56 -8.32 6.99
CA LYS A 116 -24.55 -7.28 7.08
C LYS A 116 -23.20 -7.97 7.19
N SER A 117 -22.34 -7.81 6.20
CA SER A 117 -20.99 -8.37 6.17
C SER A 117 -20.00 -7.25 5.82
N VAL A 118 -18.79 -7.31 6.38
CA VAL A 118 -17.71 -6.35 6.10
C VAL A 118 -17.42 -6.29 4.59
N PHE A 119 -17.52 -7.42 3.89
CA PHE A 119 -17.30 -7.53 2.45
C PHE A 119 -18.48 -7.07 1.58
N LYS A 120 -19.62 -6.73 2.21
CA LYS A 120 -20.83 -6.20 1.55
C LYS A 120 -21.32 -4.99 2.33
N PRO A 121 -20.55 -3.88 2.33
CA PRO A 121 -20.93 -2.69 3.08
C PRO A 121 -22.24 -2.12 2.55
N PRO A 122 -23.03 -1.43 3.41
CA PRO A 122 -24.20 -0.70 2.96
C PRO A 122 -23.81 0.32 1.89
N ARG A 123 -24.44 0.22 0.71
CA ARG A 123 -24.24 1.13 -0.43
C ARG A 123 -25.21 2.32 -0.42
N MET A 124 -25.86 2.55 0.72
CA MET A 124 -26.90 3.57 0.89
C MET A 124 -26.54 4.46 2.09
N GLY A 125 -26.97 5.72 2.04
CA GLY A 125 -26.85 6.66 3.16
C GLY A 125 -25.54 7.44 3.20
N HIS A 126 -24.62 7.25 2.25
CA HIS A 126 -23.47 8.13 2.03
C HIS A 126 -23.76 9.09 0.85
N PRO A 127 -23.12 10.28 0.81
CA PRO A 127 -23.15 11.15 -0.36
C PRO A 127 -22.68 10.43 -1.64
N ALA A 128 -23.10 10.93 -2.80
CA ALA A 128 -22.59 10.44 -4.07
C ALA A 128 -21.07 10.67 -4.15
N PHE A 129 -20.33 9.68 -4.63
CA PHE A 129 -18.89 9.81 -4.83
C PHE A 129 -18.62 10.82 -5.95
N MET A 130 -17.81 11.82 -5.65
CA MET A 130 -17.46 12.91 -6.59
C MET A 130 -16.17 12.60 -7.36
N PHE A 131 -15.41 11.61 -6.92
CA PHE A 131 -14.14 11.22 -7.52
C PHE A 131 -14.36 10.07 -8.49
N LEU A 132 -13.82 10.22 -9.71
CA LEU A 132 -13.90 9.22 -10.77
C LEU A 132 -12.65 8.35 -10.86
N GLU A 133 -11.57 8.76 -10.21
CA GLU A 133 -10.24 8.17 -10.33
C GLU A 133 -9.77 7.69 -8.96
N THR A 134 -9.22 6.48 -8.92
CA THR A 134 -8.54 5.90 -7.76
C THR A 134 -7.03 6.12 -7.92
N GLU A 135 -6.40 6.64 -6.87
CA GLU A 135 -4.98 6.94 -6.83
C GLU A 135 -4.31 6.01 -5.83
N ILE A 136 -3.37 5.21 -6.32
CA ILE A 136 -2.65 4.21 -5.54
C ILE A 136 -1.19 4.60 -5.53
N PHE A 137 -0.66 4.92 -4.36
CA PHE A 137 0.77 5.05 -4.20
C PHE A 137 1.42 3.70 -4.45
N LEU A 138 2.39 3.63 -5.36
CA LEU A 138 3.13 2.45 -5.74
C LEU A 138 4.64 2.77 -5.72
N PRO A 139 5.35 2.36 -4.65
CA PRO A 139 6.76 2.68 -4.46
C PRO A 139 7.65 2.38 -5.66
N SER A 140 8.57 3.29 -5.96
CA SER A 140 9.62 3.10 -6.98
C SER A 140 10.48 1.87 -6.66
N GLN A 141 10.67 1.52 -5.38
CA GLN A 141 11.35 0.28 -4.98
C GLN A 141 10.73 -0.99 -5.61
N LEU A 142 9.43 -0.97 -5.93
CA LEU A 142 8.72 -2.08 -6.57
C LEU A 142 8.65 -1.94 -8.10
N ALA A 143 8.59 -0.70 -8.61
CA ALA A 143 8.31 -0.42 -10.01
C ALA A 143 9.53 0.00 -10.85
N HIS A 144 10.60 0.52 -10.23
CA HIS A 144 11.75 1.07 -10.93
C HIS A 144 12.42 0.02 -11.82
N GLY A 145 12.57 0.35 -13.10
CA GLY A 145 13.12 -0.57 -14.12
C GLY A 145 12.26 -1.82 -14.37
N ARG A 146 11.01 -1.86 -13.88
CA ARG A 146 10.06 -2.96 -14.05
C ARG A 146 8.77 -2.47 -14.70
N ARG A 147 8.02 -3.39 -15.30
CA ARG A 147 6.70 -3.07 -15.88
C ARG A 147 5.61 -3.38 -14.88
N VAL A 148 4.81 -2.37 -14.51
CA VAL A 148 3.61 -2.54 -13.70
C VAL A 148 2.53 -3.23 -14.54
N ILE A 149 1.91 -4.28 -13.99
CA ILE A 149 0.84 -5.04 -14.65
C ILE A 149 -0.41 -4.93 -13.80
N VAL A 150 -1.45 -4.30 -14.35
CA VAL A 150 -2.77 -4.17 -13.69
C VAL A 150 -3.74 -5.18 -14.30
N LYS A 151 -4.51 -5.86 -13.45
CA LYS A 151 -5.52 -6.86 -13.84
C LYS A 151 -6.79 -6.64 -13.00
N GLY A 152 -7.93 -7.09 -13.52
CA GLY A 152 -9.22 -7.05 -12.79
C GLY A 152 -10.03 -5.77 -12.95
N LEU A 153 -9.64 -4.89 -13.88
CA LEU A 153 -10.42 -3.70 -14.25
C LEU A 153 -11.56 -4.06 -15.21
N ASP A 154 -12.63 -3.27 -15.19
CA ASP A 154 -13.79 -3.47 -16.06
C ASP A 154 -13.49 -3.04 -17.51
N ARG A 155 -14.37 -3.44 -18.43
CA ARG A 155 -14.22 -3.14 -19.85
C ARG A 155 -14.39 -1.64 -20.10
N GLY A 156 -13.28 -0.94 -20.32
CA GLY A 156 -13.25 0.49 -20.64
C GLY A 156 -12.44 1.32 -19.65
N ASP A 157 -12.14 0.73 -18.50
CA ASP A 157 -11.25 1.33 -17.51
C ASP A 157 -9.84 1.47 -18.07
N LYS A 158 -9.16 2.53 -17.64
CA LYS A 158 -7.79 2.82 -18.02
C LYS A 158 -6.93 2.82 -16.77
N HIS A 159 -5.65 2.59 -16.94
CA HIS A 159 -4.70 2.79 -15.86
C HIS A 159 -3.44 3.42 -16.41
N GLN A 160 -2.80 4.23 -15.57
CA GLN A 160 -1.53 4.86 -15.90
C GLN A 160 -0.67 4.90 -14.63
N TYR A 161 0.55 4.38 -14.73
CA TYR A 161 1.54 4.54 -13.68
C TYR A 161 2.46 5.70 -14.02
N ASP A 162 2.61 6.64 -13.08
CA ASP A 162 3.58 7.72 -13.14
C ASP A 162 4.64 7.50 -12.05
N GLU A 163 5.90 7.35 -12.47
CA GLU A 163 7.03 7.05 -11.58
C GLU A 163 7.48 8.27 -10.76
N ASN A 164 7.20 9.50 -11.23
CA ASN A 164 7.63 10.72 -10.53
C ASN A 164 6.85 10.94 -9.21
N PRO A 165 5.49 10.97 -9.21
CA PRO A 165 4.73 10.92 -7.96
C PRO A 165 4.66 9.51 -7.35
N GLN A 166 5.14 8.47 -8.06
CA GLN A 166 5.00 7.07 -7.68
C GLN A 166 3.52 6.69 -7.49
N THR A 167 2.68 7.07 -8.44
CA THR A 167 1.23 6.91 -8.36
C THR A 167 0.70 6.13 -9.55
N LEU A 168 -0.09 5.10 -9.26
CA LEU A 168 -0.93 4.40 -10.22
C LEU A 168 -2.34 5.01 -10.17
N PHE A 169 -2.74 5.56 -11.31
CA PHE A 169 -4.09 6.07 -11.56
C PHE A 169 -4.94 4.99 -12.22
N ILE A 170 -6.17 4.83 -11.74
CA ILE A 170 -7.19 3.91 -12.25
C ILE A 170 -8.50 4.67 -12.43
#